data_AF-A0A934WGC9-F1
#
_entry.id   AF-A0A934WGC9-F1
#
_cell.length_a   1.000
_cell.length_b   1.000
_cell.length_c   1.000
_cell.angle_alpha   90.00
_cell.angle_beta   90.00
_cell.angle_gamma   90.00
#
_symmetry.space_group_name_H-M   'P 1'
#
loop_
_entity.id
_entity.type
_entity.pdbx_description
1 polymer ?
#
loop_
_entity_poly.entity_id
_entity_poly.type
_entity_poly.pdbx_seq_one_letter_code
_entity_poly.pdbx_strand_id
1 'polypeptide(L)'
;MAKYSEDLLKRIIELVETDMFSVSEICRMTEINPKTFYEWKNTKPEFEERLKDAIRHRDEMLLTTARIGLKQLLEGYTVQEEKISYMPSKGNPANLEEKSRIVKKKHYPPNIRAIKMVLDRSDKKEERDSDRETSRPSVIIVNDEETKRQLLILRENKGESGGALKLEITAAVDRILETEKISSVPDEIEDTEKPANIISKDTTPVKSSVEGRRTSNIQNKEYTKASVEKNRNNNNNNNNSRATAVNTRILPPGYYK
;
A
#
# COMPACT_ATOMS: atom_id res chain seq x y z
N MET A 1 -10.22 10.73 42.39
CA MET A 1 -10.42 10.66 40.93
C MET A 1 -9.35 11.51 40.28
N ALA A 2 -8.63 10.99 39.29
CA ALA A 2 -7.61 11.77 38.58
C ALA A 2 -8.29 12.95 37.88
N LYS A 3 -7.73 14.15 38.03
CA LYS A 3 -8.26 15.34 37.35
C LYS A 3 -7.84 15.26 35.89
N TYR A 4 -8.78 15.52 34.99
CA TYR A 4 -8.46 15.63 33.57
C TYR A 4 -7.58 16.87 33.37
N SER A 5 -6.38 16.66 32.84
CA SER A 5 -5.45 17.71 32.45
C SER A 5 -5.08 17.52 30.99
N GLU A 6 -4.97 18.62 30.24
CA GLU A 6 -4.57 18.61 28.84
C GLU A 6 -3.13 18.09 28.67
N ASP A 7 -2.25 18.34 29.66
CA ASP A 7 -0.88 17.84 29.65
C ASP A 7 -0.84 16.31 29.82
N LEU A 8 -1.73 15.75 30.64
CA LEU A 8 -1.88 14.30 30.77
C LEU A 8 -2.39 13.69 29.46
N LEU A 9 -3.31 14.36 28.78
CA LEU A 9 -3.81 13.93 27.47
C LEU A 9 -2.70 13.89 26.43
N LYS A 10 -1.93 14.98 26.30
CA LYS A 10 -0.76 15.04 25.39
C LYS A 10 0.21 13.90 25.66
N ARG A 11 0.51 13.65 26.94
CA ARG A 11 1.39 12.56 27.34
C ARG A 11 0.86 11.17 26.96
N ILE A 12 -0.44 10.93 27.12
CA ILE A 12 -1.09 9.68 26.71
C ILE A 12 -0.99 9.51 25.19
N ILE A 13 -1.25 10.57 24.42
CA ILE A 13 -1.18 10.55 22.95
C ILE A 13 0.23 10.23 22.48
N GLU A 14 1.25 10.90 23.01
CA GLU A 14 2.66 10.63 22.68
C GLU A 14 3.04 9.17 22.93
N LEU A 15 2.58 8.59 24.05
CA LEU A 15 2.83 7.20 24.38
C LEU A 15 2.14 6.23 23.41
N VAL A 16 0.93 6.56 22.95
CA VAL A 16 0.18 5.76 21.97
C VAL A 16 0.81 5.86 20.57
N GLU A 17 1.33 7.03 20.20
CA GLU A 17 2.00 7.24 18.91
C GLU A 17 3.35 6.53 18.83
N THR A 18 4.11 6.52 19.92
CA THR A 18 5.50 6.06 19.93
C THR A 18 5.64 4.55 20.04
N ASP A 19 4.83 3.88 20.88
CA ASP A 19 5.03 2.46 21.17
C ASP A 19 3.73 1.64 21.13
N MET A 20 3.87 0.32 21.03
CA MET A 20 2.77 -0.64 21.09
C MET A 20 2.34 -0.93 22.53
N PHE A 21 2.26 0.11 23.37
CA PHE A 21 1.81 -0.05 24.75
C PHE A 21 0.33 -0.44 24.81
N SER A 22 0.02 -1.39 25.68
CA SER A 22 -1.36 -1.69 26.05
C SER A 22 -1.96 -0.52 26.82
N VAL A 23 -3.29 -0.34 26.74
CA VAL A 23 -4.03 0.64 27.55
C VAL A 23 -3.69 0.49 29.04
N SER A 24 -3.48 -0.74 29.51
CA SER A 24 -3.09 -1.00 30.91
C SER A 24 -1.69 -0.50 31.25
N GLU A 25 -0.74 -0.57 30.31
CA GLU A 25 0.62 -0.08 30.48
C GLU A 25 0.66 1.44 30.46
N ILE A 26 -0.07 2.05 29.53
CA ILE A 26 -0.25 3.50 29.46
C ILE A 26 -0.83 4.00 30.78
N CYS A 27 -1.90 3.37 31.27
CA CYS A 27 -2.52 3.73 32.56
C CYS A 27 -1.54 3.63 33.74
N ARG A 28 -0.63 2.64 33.75
CA ARG A 28 0.42 2.52 34.77
C ARG A 28 1.47 3.63 34.65
N MET A 29 1.88 3.97 33.43
CA MET A 29 2.88 5.02 33.18
C MET A 29 2.35 6.43 33.47
N THR A 30 1.04 6.66 33.27
CA THR A 30 0.40 7.95 33.51
C THR A 30 -0.31 8.02 34.86
N GLU A 31 -0.18 6.99 35.70
CA GLU A 31 -0.80 6.88 37.03
C GLU A 31 -2.33 7.08 37.03
N ILE A 32 -3.00 6.65 35.95
CA ILE A 32 -4.45 6.73 35.79
C ILE A 32 -5.08 5.36 36.03
N ASN A 33 -6.26 5.33 36.66
CA ASN A 33 -7.04 4.11 36.74
C ASN A 33 -7.63 3.77 35.35
N PRO A 34 -7.52 2.53 34.84
CA PRO A 34 -8.12 2.12 33.57
C PRO A 34 -9.60 2.50 33.42
N LYS A 35 -10.37 2.50 34.51
CA LYS A 35 -11.79 2.93 34.49
C LYS A 35 -11.94 4.39 34.04
N THR A 36 -11.08 5.27 34.55
CA THR A 36 -11.09 6.70 34.22
C THR A 36 -10.69 6.94 32.77
N PHE A 37 -9.79 6.12 32.20
CA PHE A 37 -9.44 6.19 30.78
C PHE A 37 -10.65 5.92 29.88
N TYR A 38 -11.40 4.83 30.13
CA TYR A 38 -12.60 4.51 29.36
C TYR A 38 -13.74 5.50 29.62
N GLU A 39 -13.85 6.03 30.84
CA GLU A 39 -14.79 7.10 31.16
C GLU A 39 -14.51 8.36 30.34
N TRP A 40 -13.25 8.79 30.24
CA TRP A 40 -12.86 9.94 29.41
C TRP A 40 -13.10 9.70 27.92
N LYS A 41 -12.85 8.48 27.44
CA LYS A 41 -13.17 8.10 26.07
C LYS A 41 -14.66 8.27 25.74
N ASN A 42 -15.55 7.93 26.66
CA ASN A 42 -16.99 8.00 26.42
C ASN A 42 -17.59 9.39 26.70
N THR A 43 -17.01 10.13 27.64
CA THR A 43 -17.53 11.44 28.08
C THR A 43 -16.96 12.61 27.29
N LYS A 44 -15.77 12.46 26.69
CA LYS A 44 -15.05 13.55 26.02
C LYS A 44 -14.73 13.19 24.57
N PRO A 45 -15.45 13.76 23.59
CA PRO A 45 -15.21 13.45 22.18
C PRO A 45 -13.82 13.91 21.71
N GLU A 46 -13.30 15.03 22.23
CA GLU A 46 -11.96 15.52 21.91
C GLU A 46 -10.86 14.51 22.30
N PHE A 47 -11.02 13.82 23.45
CA PHE A 47 -10.10 12.78 23.88
C PHE A 47 -10.16 11.57 22.94
N GLU A 48 -11.37 11.15 22.57
CA GLU A 48 -11.56 10.03 21.66
C GLU A 48 -11.01 10.31 20.26
N GLU A 49 -11.23 11.50 19.72
CA GLU A 49 -10.74 11.93 18.42
C GLU A 49 -9.21 11.93 18.38
N ARG A 50 -8.55 12.59 19.35
CA ARG A 50 -7.09 12.59 19.41
C ARG A 50 -6.51 11.19 19.61
N LEU A 51 -7.18 10.33 20.38
CA LEU A 51 -6.75 8.94 20.55
C LEU A 51 -6.84 8.14 19.24
N LYS A 52 -7.91 8.35 18.44
CA LYS A 52 -8.04 7.72 17.12
C LYS A 52 -6.96 8.20 16.15
N ASP A 53 -6.68 9.51 16.15
CA ASP A 53 -5.62 10.09 15.33
C ASP A 53 -4.24 9.55 15.71
N ALA A 54 -3.96 9.44 17.01
CA ALA A 54 -2.72 8.84 17.52
C ALA A 54 -2.54 7.40 17.05
N ILE A 55 -3.60 6.59 17.11
CA ILE A 55 -3.59 5.19 16.63
C ILE A 55 -3.37 5.16 15.12
N ARG A 56 -4.03 6.04 14.35
CA ARG A 56 -3.84 6.13 12.89
C ARG A 56 -2.39 6.46 12.55
N HIS A 57 -1.80 7.45 13.21
CA HIS A 57 -0.40 7.84 13.00
C HIS A 57 0.57 6.70 13.33
N ARG A 58 0.35 5.99 14.44
CA ARG A 58 1.12 4.79 14.80
C ARG A 58 1.02 3.72 13.72
N ASP A 59 -0.19 3.43 13.23
CA ASP A 59 -0.40 2.39 12.22
C ASP A 59 0.23 2.76 10.86
N GLU A 60 0.22 4.05 10.48
CA GLU A 60 0.94 4.57 9.32
C GLU A 60 2.46 4.40 9.46
N MET A 61 2.99 4.64 10.66
CA MET A 61 4.41 4.44 10.97
C MET A 61 4.80 2.96 10.91
N LEU A 62 3.98 2.08 11.48
CA LEU A 62 4.16 0.63 11.39
C LEU A 62 4.12 0.15 9.94
N LEU A 63 3.19 0.67 9.13
CA LEU A 63 3.11 0.34 7.71
C LEU A 63 4.37 0.77 6.96
N THR A 64 4.92 1.94 7.29
CA THR A 64 6.16 2.44 6.71
C THR A 64 7.34 1.56 7.09
N THR A 65 7.48 1.18 8.36
CA THR A 65 8.52 0.25 8.82
C THR A 65 8.37 -1.13 8.17
N ALA A 66 7.15 -1.63 8.02
CA ALA A 66 6.87 -2.88 7.33
C ALA A 66 7.26 -2.82 5.84
N ARG A 67 7.03 -1.69 5.16
CA ARG A 67 7.49 -1.47 3.78
C ARG A 67 9.01 -1.46 3.68
N ILE A 68 9.70 -0.82 4.63
CA ILE A 68 11.17 -0.83 4.69
C ILE A 68 11.69 -2.25 4.91
N GLY A 69 11.11 -2.99 5.85
CA GLY A 69 11.47 -4.39 6.11
C GLY A 69 11.21 -5.29 4.89
N LEU A 70 10.09 -5.10 4.20
CA LEU A 70 9.81 -5.81 2.95
C LEU A 70 10.85 -5.49 1.88
N LYS A 71 11.23 -4.21 1.72
CA LYS A 71 12.28 -3.81 0.79
C LYS A 71 13.62 -4.49 1.11
N GLN A 72 14.02 -4.52 2.39
CA GLN A 72 15.23 -5.24 2.83
C GLN A 72 15.17 -6.73 2.51
N LEU A 73 13.99 -7.35 2.63
CA LEU A 73 13.80 -8.76 2.25
C LEU A 73 13.86 -8.99 0.73
N LEU A 74 13.49 -8.01 -0.10
CA LEU A 74 13.53 -8.12 -1.56
C LEU A 74 14.94 -7.89 -2.13
N GLU A 75 15.70 -6.96 -1.56
CA GLU A 75 17.05 -6.61 -2.04
C GLU A 75 18.14 -7.46 -1.39
N GLY A 76 17.84 -8.07 -0.24
CA GLY A 76 18.86 -8.60 0.66
C GLY A 76 19.48 -7.49 1.50
N TYR A 77 20.08 -7.85 2.63
CA TYR A 77 20.70 -6.89 3.54
C TYR A 77 21.94 -7.48 4.21
N THR A 78 22.86 -6.61 4.63
CA THR A 78 24.09 -7.02 5.32
C THR A 78 24.06 -6.49 6.75
N VAL A 79 24.21 -7.38 7.72
CA VAL A 79 24.28 -7.05 9.14
C VAL A 79 25.75 -6.97 9.55
N GLN A 80 26.13 -5.87 10.18
CA GLN A 80 27.45 -5.70 10.77
C GLN A 80 27.34 -5.89 12.29
N GLU A 81 27.98 -6.93 12.80
CA GLU A 81 28.12 -7.19 14.23
C GLU A 81 29.48 -6.64 14.69
N GLU A 82 29.46 -5.54 15.44
CA GLU A 82 30.66 -4.97 16.04
C GLU A 82 30.79 -5.45 17.49
N LYS A 83 31.91 -6.10 17.79
CA LYS A 83 32.30 -6.45 19.16
C LYS A 83 33.48 -5.58 19.57
N ILE A 84 33.24 -4.67 20.50
CA ILE A 84 34.27 -3.80 21.08
C ILE A 84 34.70 -4.38 22.43
N SER A 85 36.00 -4.58 22.62
CA SER A 85 36.57 -5.02 23.90
C SER A 85 37.43 -3.92 24.52
N TYR A 86 37.08 -3.52 25.74
CA TYR A 86 37.83 -2.54 26.51
C TYR A 86 38.74 -3.22 27.54
N MET A 87 39.93 -2.66 27.77
CA MET A 87 40.83 -3.04 28.87
C MET A 87 41.24 -1.80 29.67
N PRO A 88 41.43 -1.91 31.00
CA PRO A 88 41.94 -0.81 31.80
C PRO A 88 43.40 -0.49 31.43
N SER A 89 43.71 0.79 31.26
CA SER A 89 45.05 1.26 30.88
C SER A 89 46.08 1.00 31.98
N LYS A 90 47.32 0.67 31.59
CA LYS A 90 48.40 0.27 32.53
C LYS A 90 48.84 1.37 33.50
N GLY A 91 48.49 2.63 33.22
CA GLY A 91 48.87 3.79 34.03
C GLY A 91 47.72 4.44 34.81
N ASN A 92 46.46 4.14 34.50
CA ASN A 92 45.33 4.74 35.21
C ASN A 92 44.08 3.82 35.09
N PRO A 93 43.71 3.06 36.14
CA PRO A 93 42.63 2.06 36.07
C PRO A 93 41.23 2.68 35.88
N ALA A 94 41.10 4.00 35.97
CA ALA A 94 39.86 4.73 35.72
C ALA A 94 39.55 4.89 34.22
N ASN A 95 40.56 4.81 33.33
CA ASN A 95 40.38 4.97 31.88
C ASN A 95 40.40 3.60 31.18
N LEU A 96 39.26 3.23 30.61
CA LEU A 96 39.12 2.06 29.75
C LEU A 96 39.58 2.43 28.33
N GLU A 97 40.63 1.77 27.82
CA GLU A 97 41.08 1.92 26.44
C GLU A 97 40.49 0.80 25.57
N GLU A 98 40.03 1.17 24.37
CA GLU A 98 39.52 0.24 23.35
C GLU A 98 40.69 -0.57 22.76
N LYS A 99 40.79 -1.86 23.11
CA LYS A 99 41.90 -2.70 22.65
C LYS A 99 41.64 -3.40 21.32
N SER A 100 40.39 -3.78 21.06
CA SER A 100 40.05 -4.43 19.79
C SER A 100 38.60 -4.21 19.41
N ARG A 101 38.40 -3.94 18.12
CA ARG A 101 37.10 -3.89 17.45
C ARG A 101 37.07 -5.00 16.42
N ILE A 102 36.21 -5.98 16.61
CA ILE A 102 35.98 -7.06 15.63
C ILE A 102 34.66 -6.77 14.95
N VAL A 103 34.70 -6.50 13.64
CA VAL A 103 33.51 -6.27 12.80
C VAL A 103 33.24 -7.52 11.97
N LYS A 104 32.15 -8.23 12.26
CA LYS A 104 31.69 -9.36 11.43
C LYS A 104 30.57 -8.89 10.52
N LYS A 105 30.75 -9.06 9.21
CA LYS A 105 29.71 -8.75 8.21
C LYS A 105 29.01 -10.04 7.79
N LYS A 106 27.71 -10.15 8.03
CA LYS A 106 26.86 -11.26 7.58
C LYS A 106 25.92 -10.77 6.50
N HIS A 107 26.02 -11.34 5.30
CA HIS A 107 25.12 -11.02 4.20
C HIS A 107 23.91 -11.97 4.20
N TYR A 108 22.72 -11.41 4.07
CA TYR A 108 21.45 -12.13 3.95
C TYR A 108 20.90 -11.92 2.54
N PRO A 109 20.71 -13.00 1.75
CA PRO A 109 20.19 -12.89 0.40
C PRO A 109 18.70 -12.50 0.39
N PRO A 110 18.17 -12.07 -0.76
CA PRO A 110 16.75 -11.84 -0.95
C PRO A 110 15.89 -13.04 -0.56
N ASN A 111 14.77 -12.78 0.12
CA ASN A 111 13.83 -13.80 0.55
C ASN A 111 12.86 -14.15 -0.58
N ILE A 112 13.01 -15.36 -1.13
CA ILE A 112 12.20 -15.90 -2.22
C ILE A 112 10.69 -15.84 -1.92
N ARG A 113 10.27 -16.10 -0.67
CA ARG A 113 8.85 -16.07 -0.30
C ARG A 113 8.27 -14.66 -0.37
N ALA A 114 9.05 -13.65 0.05
CA ALA A 114 8.65 -12.26 -0.03
C ALA A 114 8.56 -11.79 -1.50
N ILE A 115 9.54 -12.17 -2.33
CA ILE A 115 9.54 -11.91 -3.77
C ILE A 115 8.29 -12.51 -4.42
N LYS A 116 8.04 -13.80 -4.18
CA LYS A 116 6.86 -14.49 -4.72
C LYS A 116 5.56 -13.78 -4.30
N MET A 117 5.41 -13.43 -3.04
CA MET A 117 4.21 -12.74 -2.55
C MET A 117 3.97 -11.39 -3.25
N VAL A 118 5.03 -10.64 -3.56
CA VAL A 118 4.92 -9.35 -4.27
C VAL A 118 4.54 -9.57 -5.73
N LEU A 119 5.16 -10.54 -6.41
CA LEU A 119 4.83 -10.91 -7.79
C LEU A 119 3.40 -11.46 -7.91
N ASP A 120 3.01 -12.39 -7.03
CA ASP A 120 1.64 -12.94 -6.99
C ASP A 120 0.59 -11.82 -6.78
N ARG A 121 0.96 -10.72 -6.11
CA ARG A 121 0.09 -9.57 -5.89
C ARG A 121 0.01 -8.65 -7.11
N SER A 122 1.09 -8.48 -7.88
CA SER A 122 1.06 -7.73 -9.15
C SER A 122 0.21 -8.46 -10.17
N ASP A 123 0.42 -9.77 -10.32
CA ASP A 123 -0.27 -10.59 -11.32
C ASP A 123 -1.79 -10.57 -11.09
N LYS A 124 -2.22 -10.78 -9.83
CA LYS A 124 -3.64 -10.65 -9.44
C LYS A 124 -4.22 -9.25 -9.59
N LYS A 125 -3.39 -8.22 -9.55
CA LYS A 125 -3.84 -6.84 -9.79
C LYS A 125 -4.11 -6.66 -11.28
N GLU A 126 -3.20 -7.10 -12.14
CA GLU A 126 -3.34 -7.07 -13.59
C GLU A 126 -4.58 -7.87 -14.05
N GLU A 127 -4.79 -9.07 -13.50
CA GLU A 127 -6.00 -9.87 -13.76
C GLU A 127 -7.28 -9.07 -13.44
N ARG A 128 -7.38 -8.52 -12.23
CA ARG A 128 -8.57 -7.72 -11.84
C ARG A 128 -8.76 -6.47 -12.69
N ASP A 129 -7.68 -5.80 -13.07
CA ASP A 129 -7.76 -4.61 -13.90
C ASP A 129 -8.19 -4.99 -15.34
N SER A 130 -7.74 -6.14 -15.85
CA SER A 130 -8.21 -6.70 -17.13
C SER A 130 -9.68 -7.13 -17.11
N ASP A 131 -10.15 -7.72 -16.01
CA ASP A 131 -11.56 -8.07 -15.81
C ASP A 131 -12.43 -6.81 -15.78
N ARG A 132 -11.96 -5.75 -15.10
CA ARG A 132 -12.65 -4.44 -15.06
C ARG A 132 -12.69 -3.78 -16.43
N GLU A 133 -11.65 -3.93 -17.23
CA GLU A 133 -11.60 -3.40 -18.59
C GLU A 133 -12.55 -4.17 -19.52
N THR A 134 -12.61 -5.49 -19.38
CA THR A 134 -13.55 -6.35 -20.11
C THR A 134 -15.00 -6.14 -19.66
N SER A 135 -15.22 -5.77 -18.39
CA SER A 135 -16.54 -5.49 -17.80
C SER A 135 -17.08 -4.09 -18.12
N ARG A 136 -16.36 -3.26 -18.90
CA ARG A 136 -16.94 -1.99 -19.37
C ARG A 136 -18.16 -2.34 -20.23
N PRO A 137 -19.31 -1.65 -20.03
CA PRO A 137 -20.50 -1.93 -20.84
C PRO A 137 -20.15 -1.75 -22.31
N SER A 138 -20.44 -2.77 -23.12
CA SER A 138 -20.20 -2.69 -24.56
C SER A 138 -20.93 -1.49 -25.14
N VAL A 139 -20.18 -0.48 -25.58
CA VAL A 139 -20.75 0.71 -26.23
C VAL A 139 -21.03 0.34 -27.67
N ILE A 140 -22.31 0.19 -28.02
CA ILE A 140 -22.75 0.00 -29.40
C ILE A 140 -22.88 1.39 -30.02
N ILE A 141 -21.97 1.73 -30.94
CA ILE A 141 -22.07 2.94 -31.75
C ILE A 141 -22.95 2.61 -32.95
N VAL A 142 -24.08 3.31 -33.05
CA VAL A 142 -25.06 3.11 -34.13
C VAL A 142 -24.94 4.26 -35.11
N ASN A 143 -24.61 3.95 -36.35
CA ASN A 143 -24.45 4.95 -37.41
C ASN A 143 -25.77 5.26 -38.14
N ASP A 144 -26.72 4.32 -38.11
CA ASP A 144 -28.02 4.42 -38.78
C ASP A 144 -29.10 4.98 -37.85
N GLU A 145 -29.87 5.94 -38.35
CA GLU A 145 -30.87 6.67 -37.58
C GLU A 145 -32.10 5.79 -37.26
N GLU A 146 -32.49 4.92 -38.19
CA GLU A 146 -33.61 3.99 -37.97
C GLU A 146 -33.25 2.95 -36.89
N THR A 147 -32.05 2.39 -36.97
CA THR A 147 -31.54 1.46 -35.96
C THR A 147 -31.40 2.14 -34.59
N LYS A 148 -30.95 3.41 -34.55
CA LYS A 148 -30.90 4.21 -33.31
C LYS A 148 -32.29 4.34 -32.68
N ARG A 149 -33.30 4.67 -33.50
CA ARG A 149 -34.71 4.75 -33.07
C ARG A 149 -35.22 3.43 -32.50
N GLN A 150 -34.96 2.32 -33.18
CA GLN A 150 -35.39 0.98 -32.72
C GLN A 150 -34.75 0.59 -31.38
N LEU A 151 -33.45 0.88 -31.18
CA LEU A 151 -32.78 0.60 -29.91
C LEU A 151 -33.26 1.50 -28.76
N LEU A 152 -33.62 2.76 -29.04
CA LEU A 152 -34.27 3.64 -28.06
C LEU A 152 -35.64 3.10 -27.63
N ILE A 153 -36.45 2.63 -28.58
CA ILE A 153 -37.74 1.98 -28.29
C ILE A 153 -37.52 0.72 -27.44
N LEU A 154 -36.51 -0.09 -27.76
CA LEU A 154 -36.18 -1.29 -26.99
C LEU A 154 -35.73 -0.95 -25.56
N ARG A 155 -34.92 0.12 -25.39
CA ARG A 155 -34.49 0.62 -24.09
C ARG A 155 -35.67 1.09 -23.24
N GLU A 156 -36.56 1.90 -23.82
CA GLU A 156 -37.72 2.46 -23.12
C GLU A 156 -38.73 1.37 -22.73
N ASN A 157 -38.92 0.37 -23.60
CA ASN A 157 -39.75 -0.80 -23.32
C ASN A 157 -39.04 -1.88 -22.49
N LYS A 158 -37.90 -1.58 -21.86
CA LYS A 158 -37.15 -2.47 -20.96
C LYS A 158 -36.79 -3.84 -21.56
N GLY A 159 -36.65 -3.91 -22.88
CA GLY A 159 -36.34 -5.17 -23.60
C GLY A 159 -37.53 -6.09 -23.86
N GLU A 160 -38.77 -5.68 -23.56
CA GLU A 160 -39.96 -6.47 -23.90
C GLU A 160 -40.28 -6.43 -25.41
N SER A 161 -40.87 -7.50 -25.93
CA SER A 161 -41.33 -7.55 -27.33
C SER A 161 -42.52 -6.62 -27.57
N GLY A 162 -42.65 -6.08 -28.78
CA GLY A 162 -43.82 -5.30 -29.20
C GLY A 162 -43.79 -3.82 -28.79
N GLY A 163 -42.65 -3.27 -28.35
CA GLY A 163 -42.52 -1.85 -27.99
C GLY A 163 -42.88 -0.89 -29.13
N ALA A 164 -42.63 -1.26 -30.39
CA ALA A 164 -43.00 -0.47 -31.56
C ALA A 164 -44.52 -0.36 -31.80
N LEU A 165 -45.32 -1.22 -31.15
CA LEU A 165 -46.78 -1.20 -31.23
C LEU A 165 -47.41 -0.36 -30.10
N LYS A 166 -46.64 -0.01 -29.06
CA LYS A 166 -47.09 0.81 -27.94
C LYS A 166 -46.92 2.29 -28.30
N LEU A 167 -48.02 2.94 -28.66
CA LEU A 167 -48.05 4.32 -29.15
C LEU A 167 -47.42 5.33 -28.18
N GLU A 168 -47.59 5.11 -26.88
CA GLU A 168 -47.04 5.96 -25.81
C GLU A 168 -45.50 5.91 -25.79
N ILE A 169 -44.91 4.74 -26.00
CA ILE A 169 -43.46 4.53 -26.01
C ILE A 169 -42.84 5.10 -27.28
N THR A 170 -43.47 4.87 -28.45
CA THR A 170 -42.97 5.40 -29.71
C THR A 170 -43.03 6.92 -29.74
N ALA A 171 -44.12 7.53 -29.25
CA ALA A 171 -44.25 8.98 -29.19
C ALA A 171 -43.26 9.63 -28.21
N ALA A 172 -42.92 8.95 -27.10
CA ALA A 172 -41.89 9.42 -26.18
C ALA A 172 -40.49 9.41 -26.84
N VAL A 173 -40.16 8.35 -27.58
CA VAL A 173 -38.86 8.24 -28.30
C VAL A 173 -38.75 9.25 -29.44
N ASP A 174 -39.83 9.47 -30.19
CA ASP A 174 -39.85 10.44 -31.29
C ASP A 174 -39.61 11.87 -30.78
N ARG A 175 -40.21 12.24 -29.63
CA ARG A 175 -39.92 13.53 -28.98
C ARG A 175 -38.45 13.68 -28.58
N ILE A 176 -37.83 12.61 -28.08
CA ILE A 176 -36.41 12.62 -27.70
C ILE A 176 -35.53 12.85 -28.94
N LEU A 177 -35.81 12.15 -30.04
CA LEU A 177 -35.07 12.32 -31.30
C LEU A 177 -35.25 13.73 -31.90
N GLU A 178 -36.45 14.30 -31.80
CA GLU A 178 -36.72 15.68 -32.24
C GLU A 178 -35.92 16.70 -31.41
N THR A 179 -35.87 16.54 -30.08
CA THR A 179 -35.07 17.45 -29.23
C THR A 179 -33.57 17.36 -29.51
N GLU A 180 -33.04 16.18 -29.81
CA GLU A 180 -31.63 16.01 -30.20
C GLU A 180 -31.34 16.62 -31.57
N LYS A 181 -32.28 16.55 -32.53
CA LYS A 181 -32.13 17.23 -33.83
C LYS A 181 -32.13 18.74 -33.69
N ILE A 182 -33.01 19.29 -32.87
CA ILE A 182 -33.10 20.75 -32.63
C ILE A 182 -31.82 21.27 -31.97
N SER A 183 -31.19 20.50 -31.08
CA SER A 183 -29.91 20.86 -30.45
C SER A 183 -28.70 20.78 -31.40
N SER A 184 -28.85 20.21 -32.59
CA SER A 184 -27.78 20.09 -33.60
C SER A 184 -27.82 21.18 -34.68
N VAL A 185 -28.78 22.11 -34.61
CA VAL A 185 -28.85 23.28 -35.50
C VAL A 185 -27.84 24.33 -34.99
N PRO A 186 -26.79 24.69 -35.75
CA PRO A 186 -25.89 25.76 -35.37
C PRO A 186 -26.61 27.10 -35.51
N ASP A 187 -26.60 27.93 -34.46
CA ASP A 187 -27.00 29.33 -34.56
C ASP A 187 -26.13 30.03 -35.61
N GLU A 188 -26.74 30.45 -36.72
CA GLU A 188 -26.15 31.36 -37.70
C GLU A 188 -25.97 32.74 -37.05
N ILE A 189 -24.73 33.19 -36.92
CA ILE A 189 -24.40 34.60 -36.69
C ILE A 189 -23.43 35.03 -37.80
N GLU A 190 -23.91 35.96 -38.63
CA GLU A 190 -23.13 36.68 -39.65
C GLU A 190 -22.13 37.68 -39.03
N ASP A 191 -20.98 37.74 -39.70
CA ASP A 191 -20.07 38.87 -39.89
C ASP A 191 -19.17 39.39 -38.74
N THR A 192 -17.87 39.10 -38.81
CA THR A 192 -16.87 39.98 -39.48
C THR A 192 -15.40 39.55 -39.22
N GLU A 193 -14.62 39.63 -40.31
CA GLU A 193 -13.17 39.93 -40.38
C GLU A 193 -12.09 38.93 -39.88
N LYS A 194 -11.39 38.39 -40.90
CA LYS A 194 -9.99 37.86 -41.01
C LYS A 194 -8.90 38.77 -40.36
N PRO A 195 -7.60 38.39 -40.31
CA PRO A 195 -6.95 37.12 -40.70
C PRO A 195 -5.78 36.61 -39.80
N ALA A 196 -5.34 35.39 -40.11
CA ALA A 196 -3.95 34.99 -40.42
C ALA A 196 -3.26 33.94 -39.50
N ASN A 197 -2.71 32.92 -40.19
CA ASN A 197 -1.47 32.17 -39.88
C ASN A 197 -1.54 31.16 -38.70
N ILE A 198 -0.98 29.93 -38.72
CA ILE A 198 0.14 29.31 -39.46
C ILE A 198 0.07 27.77 -39.25
N ILE A 199 0.24 27.00 -40.34
CA ILE A 199 1.04 25.76 -40.52
C ILE A 199 0.76 24.48 -39.68
N SER A 200 0.17 23.50 -40.38
CA SER A 200 0.51 22.07 -40.58
C SER A 200 1.41 21.31 -39.59
N LYS A 201 1.01 20.04 -39.28
CA LYS A 201 1.70 18.83 -39.80
C LYS A 201 0.97 17.51 -39.48
N ASP A 202 0.87 16.73 -40.57
CA ASP A 202 0.55 15.31 -40.77
C ASP A 202 1.20 14.31 -39.79
N THR A 203 0.54 13.23 -39.32
CA THR A 203 0.07 11.98 -39.97
C THR A 203 1.16 10.88 -40.08
N THR A 204 1.07 9.89 -39.15
CA THR A 204 1.27 8.41 -39.32
C THR A 204 2.70 7.78 -39.41
N PRO A 205 2.88 6.43 -39.42
CA PRO A 205 2.39 5.40 -38.47
C PRO A 205 3.39 4.22 -38.18
N VAL A 206 3.02 3.37 -37.21
CA VAL A 206 3.12 1.88 -37.15
C VAL A 206 4.47 1.15 -37.38
N LYS A 207 4.84 0.26 -36.44
CA LYS A 207 5.06 -1.18 -36.75
C LYS A 207 5.04 -2.11 -35.52
N SER A 208 4.36 -3.22 -35.74
CA SER A 208 4.09 -4.40 -34.93
C SER A 208 4.96 -5.59 -35.37
N SER A 209 5.17 -6.56 -34.47
CA SER A 209 5.36 -8.03 -34.68
C SER A 209 5.89 -8.61 -33.35
N VAL A 210 5.23 -9.53 -32.63
CA VAL A 210 4.96 -10.97 -32.92
C VAL A 210 6.30 -11.69 -33.16
N GLU A 211 6.80 -12.67 -32.39
CA GLU A 211 6.22 -13.94 -31.96
C GLU A 211 7.24 -14.66 -31.03
N GLY A 212 6.83 -15.65 -30.22
CA GLY A 212 7.79 -16.61 -29.65
C GLY A 212 7.38 -17.42 -28.41
N ARG A 213 6.43 -18.34 -28.55
CA ARG A 213 6.23 -19.45 -27.60
C ARG A 213 7.43 -20.41 -27.66
N ARG A 214 8.05 -20.72 -26.53
CA ARG A 214 8.78 -21.99 -26.32
C ARG A 214 8.55 -22.51 -24.92
N THR A 215 7.90 -23.68 -24.87
CA THR A 215 7.86 -24.59 -23.74
C THR A 215 9.21 -25.29 -23.63
N SER A 216 9.73 -25.43 -22.40
CA SER A 216 10.76 -26.42 -22.11
C SER A 216 10.50 -27.01 -20.72
N ASN A 217 9.99 -28.23 -20.74
CA ASN A 217 10.14 -29.23 -19.68
C ASN A 217 11.61 -29.30 -19.25
N ILE A 218 11.87 -29.13 -17.95
CA ILE A 218 13.05 -29.71 -17.33
C ILE A 218 12.60 -30.47 -16.10
N GLN A 219 13.01 -31.74 -16.11
CA GLN A 219 12.70 -32.81 -15.19
C GLN A 219 13.13 -32.50 -13.76
N ASN A 220 12.28 -32.99 -12.85
CA ASN A 220 12.57 -33.36 -11.48
C ASN A 220 14.02 -33.82 -11.27
N LYS A 221 14.70 -33.18 -10.31
CA LYS A 221 15.76 -33.84 -9.55
C LYS A 221 15.41 -33.81 -8.07
N GLU A 222 15.18 -35.02 -7.58
CA GLU A 222 15.07 -35.40 -6.20
C GLU A 222 16.20 -34.78 -5.38
N TYR A 223 15.85 -34.12 -4.27
CA TYR A 223 16.72 -34.07 -3.11
C TYR A 223 15.92 -34.53 -1.88
N THR A 224 16.33 -35.72 -1.47
CA THR A 224 16.14 -36.44 -0.22
C THR A 224 15.67 -35.66 1.00
N LYS A 225 14.64 -36.23 1.64
CA LYS A 225 14.23 -36.04 3.03
C LYS A 225 15.41 -36.25 3.99
N ALA A 226 15.60 -35.33 4.94
CA ALA A 226 16.28 -35.61 6.19
C ALA A 226 15.55 -34.88 7.33
N SER A 227 14.96 -35.70 8.21
CA SER A 227 14.64 -35.57 9.64
C SER A 227 14.78 -34.16 10.26
N VAL A 228 13.72 -33.56 10.79
CA VAL A 228 13.19 -33.79 12.15
C VAL A 228 14.30 -34.01 13.17
N GLU A 229 14.69 -32.93 13.87
CA GLU A 229 15.20 -33.05 15.24
C GLU A 229 14.75 -31.82 16.04
N LYS A 230 13.90 -32.07 17.02
CA LYS A 230 13.57 -31.13 18.09
C LYS A 230 14.82 -30.91 18.93
N ASN A 231 15.15 -29.67 19.27
CA ASN A 231 15.89 -29.41 20.49
C ASN A 231 15.30 -28.22 21.24
N ARG A 232 14.40 -28.56 22.17
CA ARG A 232 14.22 -27.83 23.42
C ARG A 232 15.53 -27.95 24.20
N ASN A 233 16.10 -26.85 24.65
CA ASN A 233 16.86 -26.86 25.89
C ASN A 233 16.72 -25.53 26.61
N ASN A 234 16.02 -25.61 27.74
CA ASN A 234 16.13 -24.72 28.88
C ASN A 234 17.58 -24.79 29.41
N ASN A 235 18.19 -23.65 29.71
CA ASN A 235 19.00 -23.56 30.93
C ASN A 235 19.18 -22.11 31.40
N ASN A 236 18.63 -21.87 32.59
CA ASN A 236 18.99 -20.78 33.48
C ASN A 236 20.38 -21.03 34.07
N ASN A 237 21.28 -20.04 34.07
CA ASN A 237 21.74 -19.37 35.29
C ASN A 237 23.03 -18.52 35.09
N ASN A 238 22.94 -17.31 35.63
CA ASN A 238 23.93 -16.52 36.37
C ASN A 238 25.28 -16.11 35.74
N ASN A 239 25.30 -14.84 35.34
CA ASN A 239 26.17 -13.76 35.84
C ASN A 239 27.64 -14.09 36.15
N ASN A 240 28.52 -13.64 35.24
CA ASN A 240 29.77 -13.01 35.65
C ASN A 240 30.07 -11.81 34.74
N SER A 241 30.22 -10.65 35.36
CA SER A 241 30.21 -9.33 34.72
C SER A 241 31.48 -9.07 33.92
N ARG A 242 31.34 -9.06 32.60
CA ARG A 242 32.27 -8.41 31.66
C ARG A 242 31.43 -7.55 30.73
N ALA A 243 31.51 -6.23 30.85
CA ALA A 243 30.74 -5.31 30.02
C ALA A 243 31.21 -5.42 28.56
N THR A 244 30.59 -6.32 27.80
CA THR A 244 30.66 -6.37 26.34
C THR A 244 29.44 -5.64 25.79
N ALA A 245 29.62 -4.43 25.29
CA ALA A 245 28.59 -3.76 24.50
C ALA A 245 28.54 -4.44 23.12
N VAL A 246 27.46 -5.16 22.84
CA VAL A 246 27.16 -5.67 21.49
C VAL A 246 26.24 -4.66 20.84
N ASN A 247 26.75 -3.88 19.90
CA ASN A 247 25.96 -2.89 19.17
C ASN A 247 25.59 -3.47 17.80
N THR A 248 24.37 -3.97 17.66
CA THR A 248 23.85 -4.45 16.37
C THR A 248 23.26 -3.27 15.62
N ARG A 249 24.02 -2.69 14.68
CA ARG A 249 23.49 -1.69 13.74
C ARG A 249 23.09 -2.38 12.44
N ILE A 250 21.81 -2.34 12.12
CA ILE A 250 21.29 -2.68 10.79
C ILE A 250 21.48 -1.42 9.93
N LEU A 251 22.43 -1.45 9.00
CA LEU A 251 22.67 -0.32 8.08
C LEU A 251 21.71 -0.43 6.88
N PRO A 252 21.01 0.65 6.49
CA PRO A 252 20.12 0.63 5.33
C PRO A 252 20.90 0.43 4.02
N PRO A 253 20.26 -0.15 2.98
CA PRO A 253 20.91 -0.35 1.68
C PRO A 253 21.25 1.00 1.04
N GLY A 254 22.53 1.22 0.70
CA GLY A 254 23.01 2.45 0.04
C GLY A 254 24.22 3.15 0.68
N TYR A 255 24.67 2.72 1.87
CA TYR A 255 25.81 3.32 2.60
C TYR A 255 27.08 2.46 2.58
N TYR A 256 27.39 1.83 1.44
CA TYR A 256 28.67 1.16 1.25
C TYR A 256 29.46 1.92 0.19
N LYS A 257 30.40 2.77 0.63
CA LYS A 257 31.54 3.21 -0.18
C LYS A 257 32.79 2.54 0.39
#